data_AF-A0A351YYT3-F1
#
_entry.id   AF-A0A351YYT3-F1
#
_cell.length_a   1.000
_cell.length_b   1.000
_cell.length_c   1.000
_cell.angle_alpha   90.00
_cell.angle_beta   90.00
_cell.angle_gamma   90.00
#
_symmetry.space_group_name_H-M   'P 1'
#
loop_
_entity.id
_entity.type
_entity.pdbx_description
1 polymer ?
#
loop_
_entity_poly.entity_id
_entity_poly.type
_entity_poly.pdbx_seq_one_letter_code
_entity_poly.pdbx_strand_id
1 'polypeptide(L)'
;MGKSKSNIVTMTLEEVMNTPLTEEEIQTIRKAAEKARAGHTVDDPDCPVQTKEELAKFRPLKEVRPELYAKLHPDFYKPTKTEVHIRIDTDVLEWFKRQGKGYQTKINAVLRAHAFG
;
A
#
# COMPACT_ATOMS: atom_id res chain seq x y z
N MET A 1 -26.10 -34.30 14.28
CA MET A 1 -25.07 -35.16 14.92
C MET A 1 -23.78 -35.00 14.11
N GLY A 2 -22.65 -34.70 14.76
CA GLY A 2 -21.32 -34.66 14.13
C GLY A 2 -20.72 -33.26 13.92
N LYS A 3 -20.28 -32.58 15.00
CA LYS A 3 -19.39 -31.41 14.88
C LYS A 3 -18.03 -31.91 14.37
N SER A 4 -17.63 -31.47 13.17
CA SER A 4 -16.28 -31.76 12.67
C SER A 4 -15.26 -31.09 13.58
N LYS A 5 -14.29 -31.86 14.10
CA LYS A 5 -13.25 -31.34 14.99
C LYS A 5 -12.29 -30.49 14.16
N SER A 6 -12.38 -29.16 14.25
CA SER A 6 -11.37 -28.26 13.70
C SER A 6 -10.07 -28.42 14.52
N ASN A 7 -9.07 -29.05 13.92
CA ASN A 7 -7.74 -29.25 14.51
C ASN A 7 -6.91 -27.96 14.35
N ILE A 8 -7.31 -26.90 15.04
CA ILE A 8 -6.57 -25.64 15.09
C ILE A 8 -5.41 -25.86 16.06
N VAL A 9 -4.20 -25.98 15.54
CA VAL A 9 -2.97 -26.11 16.34
C VAL A 9 -2.39 -24.72 16.56
N THR A 10 -2.25 -24.32 17.82
CA THR A 10 -1.55 -23.07 18.17
C THR A 10 -0.05 -23.37 18.16
N MET A 11 0.71 -22.67 17.32
CA MET A 11 2.17 -22.83 17.21
C MET A 11 2.85 -21.47 17.33
N THR A 12 4.09 -21.46 17.81
CA THR A 12 4.92 -20.25 17.81
C THR A 12 5.54 -20.00 16.43
N LEU A 13 5.91 -18.74 16.14
CA LEU A 13 6.54 -18.38 14.86
C LEU A 13 7.85 -19.16 14.62
N GLU A 14 8.63 -19.37 15.68
CA GLU A 14 9.90 -20.12 15.65
C GLU A 14 9.70 -21.60 15.34
N GLU A 15 8.64 -22.22 15.89
CA GLU A 15 8.27 -23.60 15.59
C GLU A 15 7.83 -23.77 14.14
N VAL A 16 7.06 -22.82 13.60
CA VAL A 16 6.63 -22.82 12.19
C VAL A 16 7.82 -22.70 11.24
N MET A 17 8.82 -21.88 11.60
CA MET A 17 10.01 -21.69 10.76
C MET A 17 10.97 -22.89 10.78
N ASN A 18 11.03 -23.63 11.89
CA ASN A 18 11.98 -24.73 12.09
C ASN A 18 11.39 -26.12 11.78
N THR A 19 10.11 -26.21 11.45
CA THR A 19 9.46 -27.47 11.08
C THR A 19 9.31 -27.52 9.55
N PRO A 20 10.16 -28.26 8.82
CA PRO A 20 9.97 -28.42 7.38
C PRO A 20 8.67 -29.18 7.12
N LEU A 21 7.90 -28.74 6.12
CA LEU A 21 6.71 -29.47 5.68
C LEU A 21 7.07 -30.90 5.28
N THR A 22 6.25 -31.84 5.71
CA THR A 22 6.34 -33.25 5.30
C THR A 22 5.98 -33.42 3.83
N GLU A 23 6.47 -34.50 3.19
CA GLU A 23 6.18 -34.76 1.78
C GLU A 23 4.67 -34.89 1.51
N GLU A 24 3.91 -35.42 2.47
CA GLU A 24 2.45 -35.55 2.36
C GLU A 24 1.73 -34.18 2.36
N GLU A 25 2.20 -33.23 3.18
CA GLU A 25 1.68 -31.86 3.21
C GLU A 25 1.99 -31.12 1.92
N ILE A 26 3.22 -31.28 1.39
CA ILE A 26 3.63 -30.70 0.12
C ILE A 26 2.75 -31.21 -1.02
N GLN A 27 2.45 -32.51 -1.07
CA GLN A 27 1.58 -33.09 -2.09
C GLN A 27 0.13 -32.60 -1.95
N THR A 28 -0.35 -32.42 -0.73
CA THR A 28 -1.69 -31.86 -0.46
C THR A 28 -1.80 -30.41 -0.92
N ILE A 29 -0.78 -29.58 -0.64
CA ILE A 29 -0.69 -28.19 -1.11
C ILE A 29 -0.63 -28.13 -2.63
N ARG A 30 0.14 -29.01 -3.28
CA ARG A 30 0.22 -29.07 -4.75
C ARG A 30 -1.12 -29.42 -5.39
N LYS A 31 -1.84 -30.42 -4.87
CA LYS A 31 -3.19 -30.79 -5.34
C LYS A 31 -4.21 -29.67 -5.12
N ALA A 32 -4.14 -28.98 -3.97
CA ALA A 32 -4.97 -27.82 -3.69
C ALA A 32 -4.67 -26.66 -4.66
N ALA A 33 -3.39 -26.41 -4.94
CA ALA A 33 -2.96 -25.40 -5.91
C ALA A 33 -3.37 -25.75 -7.35
N GLU A 34 -3.32 -27.02 -7.73
CA GLU A 34 -3.80 -27.52 -9.01
C GLU A 34 -5.31 -27.32 -9.15
N LYS A 35 -6.09 -27.64 -8.10
CA LYS A 35 -7.53 -27.39 -8.06
C LYS A 35 -7.88 -25.90 -8.15
N ALA A 36 -7.09 -25.02 -7.52
CA ALA A 36 -7.24 -23.57 -7.64
C ALA A 36 -6.88 -23.07 -9.04
N ARG A 37 -5.82 -23.60 -9.66
CA ARG A 37 -5.39 -23.29 -11.04
C ARG A 37 -6.35 -23.82 -12.10
N ALA A 38 -7.01 -24.95 -11.83
CA ALA A 38 -8.04 -25.53 -12.69
C ALA A 38 -9.31 -24.67 -12.77
N GLY A 39 -9.34 -23.51 -12.10
CA GLY A 39 -10.40 -22.54 -12.27
C GLY A 39 -11.74 -23.14 -11.90
N HIS A 40 -11.88 -23.63 -10.67
CA HIS A 40 -13.21 -23.86 -10.13
C HIS A 40 -13.85 -22.49 -9.87
N THR A 41 -14.36 -21.87 -10.93
CA THR A 41 -15.42 -20.88 -10.82
C THR A 41 -16.63 -21.66 -10.33
N VAL A 42 -16.72 -21.84 -9.01
CA VAL A 42 -18.06 -21.94 -8.41
C VAL A 42 -18.71 -20.62 -8.81
N ASP A 43 -19.83 -20.69 -9.53
CA ASP A 43 -20.75 -19.56 -9.59
C ASP A 43 -21.18 -19.29 -8.15
N ASP A 44 -20.40 -18.46 -7.44
CA ASP A 44 -20.76 -17.94 -6.15
C ASP A 44 -21.84 -16.89 -6.41
N PRO A 45 -23.10 -17.15 -6.02
CA PRO A 45 -24.20 -16.21 -6.29
C PRO A 45 -23.97 -14.85 -5.62
N ASP A 46 -23.14 -14.77 -4.57
CA ASP A 46 -22.80 -13.54 -3.88
C ASP A 46 -21.55 -12.85 -4.47
N CYS A 47 -20.77 -13.52 -5.32
CA CYS A 47 -19.57 -12.99 -5.97
C CYS A 47 -19.59 -13.26 -7.49
N PRO A 48 -20.50 -12.60 -8.24
CA PRO A 48 -20.61 -12.80 -9.68
C PRO A 48 -19.33 -12.35 -10.41
N VAL A 49 -19.02 -13.04 -11.52
CA VAL A 49 -17.91 -12.66 -12.38
C VAL A 49 -18.20 -11.28 -12.99
N GLN A 50 -17.36 -10.30 -12.64
CA GLN A 50 -17.49 -8.95 -13.18
C GLN A 50 -17.23 -8.93 -14.68
N THR A 51 -18.12 -8.29 -15.45
CA THR A 51 -17.94 -8.13 -16.88
C THR A 51 -16.88 -7.05 -17.18
N LYS A 52 -16.22 -7.14 -18.35
CA LYS A 52 -15.22 -6.13 -18.77
C LYS A 52 -15.82 -4.72 -18.87
N GLU A 53 -17.10 -4.63 -19.22
CA GLU A 53 -17.82 -3.36 -19.34
C GLU A 53 -18.08 -2.71 -17.99
N GLU A 54 -18.36 -3.51 -16.95
CA GLU A 54 -18.46 -3.02 -15.58
C GLU A 54 -17.09 -2.62 -15.04
N LEU A 55 -16.06 -3.41 -15.36
CA LEU A 55 -14.69 -3.09 -14.94
C LEU A 55 -14.22 -1.73 -15.50
N ALA A 56 -14.62 -1.40 -16.73
CA ALA A 56 -14.31 -0.13 -17.37
C ALA A 56 -14.98 1.09 -16.71
N LYS A 57 -16.06 0.87 -15.93
CA LYS A 57 -16.78 1.94 -15.22
C LYS A 57 -16.15 2.28 -13.86
N PHE A 58 -15.24 1.45 -13.35
CA PHE A 58 -14.56 1.76 -12.10
C PHE A 58 -13.64 2.96 -12.30
N ARG A 59 -13.90 4.00 -11.51
CA ARG A 59 -13.03 5.17 -11.43
C ARG A 59 -12.07 5.00 -10.24
N PRO A 60 -10.81 5.42 -10.38
CA PRO A 60 -9.85 5.28 -9.30
C PRO A 60 -10.28 6.12 -8.09
N LEU A 61 -9.99 5.63 -6.89
CA LEU A 61 -10.40 6.25 -5.63
C LEU A 61 -9.95 7.72 -5.51
N LYS A 62 -8.80 8.06 -6.10
CA LYS A 62 -8.26 9.43 -6.19
C LYS A 62 -9.23 10.43 -6.85
N GLU A 63 -10.05 9.98 -7.81
CA GLU A 63 -10.99 10.81 -8.57
C GLU A 63 -12.36 10.88 -7.89
N VAL A 64 -12.80 9.79 -7.27
CA VAL A 64 -14.13 9.70 -6.65
C VAL A 64 -14.14 10.29 -5.24
N ARG A 65 -13.07 10.07 -4.46
CA ARG A 65 -12.93 10.52 -3.05
C ARG A 65 -11.48 10.94 -2.76
N PRO A 66 -11.07 12.12 -3.26
CA PRO A 66 -9.70 12.62 -3.09
C PRO A 66 -9.31 12.80 -1.61
N GLU A 67 -10.24 13.20 -0.74
CA GLU A 67 -9.97 13.37 0.69
C GLU A 67 -9.66 12.05 1.41
N LEU A 68 -10.38 10.98 1.07
CA LEU A 68 -10.10 9.65 1.63
C LEU A 68 -8.77 9.12 1.09
N TYR A 69 -8.53 9.32 -0.21
CA TYR A 69 -7.29 8.91 -0.86
C TYR A 69 -6.07 9.58 -0.19
N ALA A 70 -6.15 10.89 0.09
CA ALA A 70 -5.09 11.61 0.79
C ALA A 70 -4.85 11.13 2.23
N LYS A 71 -5.90 10.74 2.96
CA LYS A 71 -5.78 10.16 4.32
C LYS A 71 -5.18 8.75 4.30
N LEU A 72 -5.52 7.94 3.31
CA LEU A 72 -5.06 6.55 3.20
C LEU A 72 -3.66 6.45 2.57
N HIS A 73 -3.27 7.45 1.78
CA HIS A 73 -1.99 7.53 1.07
C HIS A 73 -1.24 8.85 1.38
N PRO A 74 -0.87 9.10 2.66
CA PRO A 74 -0.16 10.31 3.04
C PRO A 74 1.19 10.47 2.31
N ASP A 75 1.85 9.36 1.97
CA ASP A 75 3.10 9.34 1.21
C ASP A 75 2.95 9.83 -0.24
N PHE A 76 1.73 9.80 -0.78
CA PHE A 76 1.42 10.22 -2.15
C PHE A 76 0.91 11.66 -2.24
N TYR A 77 0.69 12.33 -1.10
CA TYR A 77 0.38 13.76 -1.09
C TYR A 77 1.66 14.56 -1.42
N LYS A 78 1.80 14.98 -2.68
CA LYS A 78 2.80 15.96 -3.10
C LYS A 78 2.14 17.35 -3.15
N PRO A 79 2.46 18.25 -2.19
CA PRO A 79 1.93 19.62 -2.23
C PRO A 79 2.31 20.28 -3.56
N THR A 80 1.33 20.89 -4.24
CA THR A 80 1.60 21.71 -5.41
C THR A 80 2.47 22.90 -5.00
N LYS A 81 3.60 23.10 -5.68
CA LYS A 81 4.49 24.23 -5.43
C LYS A 81 4.00 25.43 -6.24
N THR A 82 3.78 26.54 -5.56
CA THR A 82 3.45 27.82 -6.20
C THR A 82 4.72 28.66 -6.28
N GLU A 83 5.00 29.23 -7.46
CA GLU A 83 6.09 30.17 -7.62
C GLU A 83 5.71 31.52 -7.02
N VAL A 84 6.56 32.04 -6.14
CA VAL A 84 6.37 33.33 -5.47
C VAL A 84 7.69 34.09 -5.45
N HIS A 85 7.63 35.42 -5.58
CA HIS A 85 8.79 36.29 -5.48
C HIS A 85 8.86 36.90 -4.09
N ILE A 86 9.87 36.50 -3.30
CA ILE A 86 10.13 37.03 -1.95
C ILE A 86 11.57 37.53 -1.86
N ARG A 87 11.81 38.51 -0.98
CA ARG A 87 13.17 38.96 -0.62
C ARG A 87 13.65 38.15 0.59
N ILE A 88 14.89 37.68 0.52
CA ILE A 88 15.56 36.91 1.58
C ILE A 88 16.91 37.59 1.82
N ASP A 89 17.33 37.69 3.07
CA ASP A 89 18.64 38.25 3.42
C ASP A 89 19.78 37.44 2.76
N THR A 90 20.84 38.15 2.37
CA THR A 90 21.92 37.59 1.55
C THR A 90 22.68 36.49 2.29
N ASP A 91 22.94 36.67 3.57
CA ASP A 91 23.63 35.72 4.44
C ASP A 91 22.84 34.41 4.61
N VAL A 92 21.53 34.51 4.80
CA VAL A 92 20.61 33.35 4.88
C VAL A 92 20.64 32.59 3.55
N LEU A 93 20.52 33.30 2.42
CA LEU A 93 20.54 32.68 1.10
C LEU A 93 21.89 31.99 0.82
N GLU A 94 23.00 32.63 1.17
CA GLU A 94 24.33 32.03 1.04
C GLU A 94 24.50 30.79 1.90
N TRP A 95 24.02 30.82 3.15
CA TRP A 95 24.07 29.67 4.04
C TRP A 95 23.34 28.45 3.43
N PHE A 96 22.15 28.65 2.89
CA PHE A 96 21.39 27.58 2.22
C PHE A 96 22.08 27.10 0.93
N LYS A 97 22.64 28.00 0.12
CA LYS A 97 23.39 27.66 -1.10
C LYS A 97 24.64 26.83 -0.81
N ARG A 98 25.36 27.11 0.29
CA ARG A 98 26.53 26.33 0.72
C ARG A 98 26.21 24.87 1.00
N GLN A 99 24.95 24.54 1.29
CA GLN A 99 24.53 23.16 1.52
C GLN A 99 24.27 22.34 0.25
N GLY A 100 24.60 22.88 -0.92
CA GLY A 100 24.57 22.18 -2.20
C GLY A 100 23.24 22.26 -2.95
N LYS A 101 23.08 21.35 -3.93
CA LYS A 101 21.89 21.28 -4.80
C LYS A 101 20.63 21.06 -3.95
N GLY A 102 19.56 21.78 -4.27
CA GLY A 102 18.28 21.67 -3.58
C GLY A 102 18.07 22.66 -2.42
N TYR A 103 18.87 23.72 -2.33
CA TYR A 103 18.72 24.76 -1.31
C TYR A 103 17.28 25.34 -1.22
N GLN A 104 16.58 25.50 -2.35
CA GLN A 104 15.17 25.93 -2.38
C GLN A 104 14.22 24.91 -1.71
N THR A 105 14.47 23.61 -1.91
CA THR A 105 13.70 22.54 -1.24
C THR A 105 13.91 22.58 0.26
N LYS A 106 15.13 22.89 0.72
CA LYS A 106 15.44 23.04 2.15
C LYS A 106 14.78 24.27 2.75
N ILE A 107 14.79 25.41 2.04
CA ILE A 107 14.03 26.60 2.46
C ILE A 107 12.55 26.24 2.63
N ASN A 108 11.95 25.55 1.65
CA ASN A 108 10.56 25.11 1.74
C ASN A 108 10.31 24.14 2.91
N ALA A 109 11.27 23.25 3.23
CA ALA A 109 11.16 22.35 4.37
C ALA A 109 11.15 23.11 5.71
N VAL A 110 12.00 24.13 5.87
CA VAL A 110 12.01 25.00 7.07
C VAL A 110 10.70 25.77 7.20
N LEU A 111 10.19 26.34 6.10
CA LEU A 111 8.89 27.02 6.10
C LEU A 111 7.75 26.10 6.51
N ARG A 112 7.75 24.84 6.03
CA ARG A 112 6.74 23.85 6.44
C ARG A 112 6.86 23.46 7.91
N ALA A 113 8.09 23.26 8.40
CA ALA A 113 8.33 22.95 9.80
C ALA A 113 7.92 24.10 10.73
N HIS A 114 8.07 25.35 10.29
CA HIS A 114 7.64 26.52 11.06
C HIS A 114 6.12 26.75 11.00
N ALA A 115 5.49 26.55 9.84
CA ALA A 115 4.08 26.85 9.63
C ALA A 115 3.12 25.71 10.04
N PHE A 116 3.57 24.46 9.97
CA PHE A 116 2.74 23.27 10.22
C PHE A 116 3.33 22.34 11.30
N GLY A 117 4.48 22.70 11.88
CA GLY A 117 5.14 21.93 12.94
C GLY A 117 4.80 22.42 14.33
#